data_AF-H0F030-F1
#
_entry.id   AF-H0F030-F1
#
_cell.length_a   1.000
_cell.length_b   1.000
_cell.length_c   1.000
_cell.angle_alpha   90.00
_cell.angle_beta   90.00
_cell.angle_gamma   90.00
#
_symmetry.space_group_name_H-M   'P 1'
#
loop_
_entity.id
_entity.type
_entity.pdbx_description
1 polymer ?
#
loop_
_entity_poly.entity_id
_entity_poly.type
_entity_poly.pdbx_seq_one_letter_code
_entity_poly.pdbx_strand_id
1 'polypeptide(L)'
;MTPTVIRTTLTLCAASVLAGCEPSLPPPPPGSKLTAETIATRDAPPEHQFKGVLAGKPIHLLAHNCKVYRVDDAGGGNVSWSLVLEGDLYPLPTSCLSQSLTAEKGGVTAFIGRQALGAGGCCVGTPRHRTSDGVNWKPN
;
A
#
# COMPACT_ATOMS: atom_id res chain seq x y z
N MET A 1 -44.31 52.61 -13.38
CA MET A 1 -42.97 52.04 -13.11
C MET A 1 -43.17 50.62 -12.62
N THR A 2 -43.01 49.64 -13.50
CA THR A 2 -43.15 48.21 -13.22
C THR A 2 -41.76 47.62 -12.91
N PRO A 3 -41.55 46.94 -11.77
CA PRO A 3 -40.25 46.36 -11.48
C PRO A 3 -40.08 45.02 -12.20
N THR A 4 -39.03 44.95 -13.02
CA THR A 4 -38.51 43.74 -13.66
C THR A 4 -37.90 42.82 -12.60
N VAL A 5 -38.46 41.64 -12.40
CA VAL A 5 -37.89 40.60 -11.50
C VAL A 5 -36.82 39.82 -12.26
N ILE A 6 -35.56 40.09 -11.93
CA ILE A 6 -34.39 39.37 -12.47
C ILE A 6 -34.32 38.01 -11.77
N ARG A 7 -34.56 36.94 -12.53
CA ARG A 7 -34.36 35.54 -12.11
C ARG A 7 -32.87 35.31 -11.81
N THR A 8 -32.51 35.22 -10.53
CA THR A 8 -31.17 34.81 -10.09
C THR A 8 -31.07 33.28 -10.17
N THR A 9 -30.43 32.78 -11.22
CA THR A 9 -30.05 31.36 -11.33
C THR A 9 -29.00 31.04 -10.27
N LEU A 10 -29.38 30.16 -9.35
CA LEU A 10 -28.53 29.60 -8.30
C LEU A 10 -27.56 28.59 -8.95
N THR A 11 -26.30 28.98 -9.12
CA THR A 11 -25.26 28.10 -9.68
C THR A 11 -24.85 27.06 -8.62
N LEU A 12 -25.20 25.81 -8.86
CA LEU A 12 -24.93 24.66 -8.00
C LEU A 12 -23.41 24.46 -7.82
N CYS A 13 -22.94 24.41 -6.57
CA CYS A 13 -21.55 24.09 -6.23
C CYS A 13 -21.17 22.71 -6.76
N ALA A 14 -20.16 22.64 -7.64
CA ALA A 14 -19.52 21.39 -8.01
C ALA A 14 -18.70 20.87 -6.82
N ALA A 15 -19.24 19.88 -6.10
CA ALA A 15 -18.50 19.14 -5.09
C ALA A 15 -17.41 18.31 -5.78
N SER A 16 -16.17 18.77 -5.70
CA SER A 16 -15.00 17.98 -6.08
C SER A 16 -14.82 16.89 -5.02
N VAL A 17 -15.25 15.67 -5.33
CA VAL A 17 -14.96 14.50 -4.50
C VAL A 17 -13.47 14.26 -4.60
N LEU A 18 -12.71 14.59 -3.54
CA LEU A 18 -11.33 14.17 -3.36
C LEU A 18 -11.34 12.65 -3.11
N ALA A 19 -11.56 11.86 -4.16
CA ALA A 19 -11.14 10.48 -4.17
C ALA A 19 -9.62 10.53 -4.07
N GLY A 20 -9.08 10.23 -2.88
CA GLY A 20 -7.65 10.13 -2.68
C GLY A 20 -7.10 9.18 -3.74
N CYS A 21 -6.21 9.67 -4.60
CA CYS A 21 -5.45 8.83 -5.49
C CYS A 21 -4.63 7.90 -4.62
N GLU A 22 -5.11 6.67 -4.40
CA GLU A 22 -4.26 5.56 -4.00
C GLU A 22 -3.05 5.59 -4.94
N PRO A 23 -1.79 5.64 -4.46
CA PRO A 23 -0.64 5.67 -5.35
C PRO A 23 -0.63 4.39 -6.19
N SER A 24 -1.14 4.48 -7.41
CA SER A 24 -1.02 3.40 -8.37
C SER A 24 0.46 3.27 -8.73
N LEU A 25 0.93 2.04 -8.89
CA LEU A 25 2.29 1.81 -9.36
C LEU A 25 2.57 2.62 -10.65
N PRO A 26 3.78 3.16 -10.82
CA PRO A 26 4.13 3.83 -12.07
C PRO A 26 3.93 2.86 -13.23
N PRO A 27 3.43 3.34 -14.39
CA PRO A 27 3.24 2.50 -15.54
C PRO A 27 4.57 1.87 -15.97
N PRO A 28 4.57 0.64 -16.50
CA PRO A 28 5.79 0.00 -16.96
C PRO A 28 6.41 0.81 -18.11
N PRO A 29 7.75 0.78 -18.27
CA PRO A 29 8.43 1.48 -19.36
C PRO A 29 7.88 1.07 -20.74
N PRO A 30 7.83 2.00 -21.72
CA PRO A 30 7.39 1.69 -23.07
C PRO A 30 8.13 0.49 -23.67
N GLY A 31 7.38 -0.47 -24.23
CA GLY A 31 7.94 -1.69 -24.81
C GLY A 31 8.30 -2.80 -23.82
N SER A 32 8.10 -2.59 -22.51
CA SER A 32 8.25 -3.63 -21.50
C SER A 32 7.20 -4.74 -21.67
N LYS A 33 7.64 -6.00 -21.58
CA LYS A 33 6.74 -7.17 -21.44
C LYS A 33 6.35 -7.44 -19.98
N LEU A 34 6.99 -6.76 -19.04
CA LEU A 34 6.77 -6.91 -17.60
C LEU A 34 5.72 -5.92 -17.10
N THR A 35 4.88 -6.37 -16.18
CA THR A 35 3.90 -5.52 -15.46
C THR A 35 4.59 -4.62 -14.44
N ALA A 36 3.87 -3.59 -13.97
CA ALA A 36 4.37 -2.68 -12.95
C ALA A 36 4.66 -3.40 -11.63
N GLU A 37 3.82 -4.35 -11.22
CA GLU A 37 4.02 -5.20 -10.02
C GLU A 37 5.31 -6.01 -10.13
N THR A 38 5.58 -6.55 -11.33
CA THR A 38 6.78 -7.35 -11.58
C THR A 38 8.04 -6.52 -11.46
N ILE A 39 8.03 -5.33 -12.05
CA ILE A 39 9.14 -4.38 -11.95
C ILE A 39 9.34 -3.95 -10.50
N ALA A 40 8.27 -3.56 -9.80
CA ALA A 40 8.35 -3.12 -8.41
C ALA A 40 8.81 -4.24 -7.46
N THR A 41 8.44 -5.50 -7.72
CA THR A 41 8.92 -6.66 -6.96
C THR A 41 10.41 -6.91 -7.20
N ARG A 42 10.84 -6.83 -8.46
CA ARG A 42 12.23 -7.02 -8.86
C ARG A 42 13.13 -5.94 -8.26
N ASP A 43 12.67 -4.70 -8.27
CA ASP A 43 13.45 -3.53 -7.87
C ASP A 43 13.39 -3.25 -6.35
N ALA A 44 12.52 -3.97 -5.62
CA ALA A 44 12.41 -3.83 -4.18
C ALA A 44 13.68 -4.32 -3.44
N PRO A 45 14.19 -3.56 -2.45
CA PRO A 45 15.31 -3.99 -1.62
C PRO A 45 15.06 -5.34 -0.91
N PRO A 46 16.11 -6.13 -0.61
CA PRO A 46 15.97 -7.42 0.07
C PRO A 46 15.25 -7.32 1.42
N GLU A 47 15.49 -6.26 2.19
CA GLU A 47 14.85 -5.99 3.47
C GLU A 47 13.35 -5.67 3.37
N HIS A 48 12.84 -5.43 2.17
CA HIS A 48 11.40 -5.29 1.92
C HIS A 48 10.78 -6.59 1.42
N GLN A 49 11.57 -7.66 1.27
CA GLN A 49 11.11 -8.91 0.71
C GLN A 49 11.34 -10.05 1.69
N PHE A 50 10.42 -11.01 1.66
CA PHE A 50 10.64 -12.31 2.30
C PHE A 50 10.29 -13.39 1.30
N LYS A 51 11.21 -14.33 1.10
CA LYS A 51 10.99 -15.57 0.32
C LYS A 51 11.36 -16.74 1.21
N GLY A 52 10.40 -17.59 1.51
CA GLY A 52 10.64 -18.71 2.43
C GLY A 52 9.43 -19.60 2.57
N VAL A 53 9.42 -20.42 3.62
CA VAL A 53 8.31 -21.32 3.93
C VAL A 53 7.65 -20.87 5.23
N LEU A 54 6.35 -20.58 5.19
CA LEU A 54 5.52 -20.27 6.36
C LEU A 54 4.36 -21.25 6.42
N ALA A 55 4.06 -21.76 7.62
CA ALA A 55 3.03 -22.80 7.81
C ALA A 55 3.12 -23.98 6.80
N GLY A 56 4.35 -24.38 6.42
CA GLY A 56 4.60 -25.46 5.47
C GLY A 56 4.35 -25.13 4.00
N LYS A 57 4.06 -23.87 3.65
CA LYS A 57 3.82 -23.42 2.28
C LYS A 57 4.91 -22.44 1.83
N PRO A 58 5.45 -22.55 0.61
CA PRO A 58 6.32 -21.52 0.05
C PRO A 58 5.53 -20.22 -0.09
N ILE A 59 6.15 -19.11 0.29
CA ILE A 59 5.54 -17.79 0.22
C ILE A 59 6.59 -16.74 -0.14
N HIS A 60 6.15 -15.78 -0.96
CA HIS A 60 6.89 -14.56 -1.26
C HIS A 60 6.04 -13.38 -0.77
N LEU A 61 6.58 -12.61 0.17
CA LEU A 61 6.00 -11.38 0.68
C LEU A 61 6.82 -10.19 0.22
N LEU A 62 6.14 -9.08 -0.02
CA LEU A 62 6.72 -7.81 -0.41
C LEU A 62 6.09 -6.68 0.40
N ALA A 63 6.93 -5.90 1.10
CA ALA A 63 6.56 -4.61 1.64
C ALA A 63 6.69 -3.54 0.54
N HIS A 64 5.58 -2.90 0.21
CA HIS A 64 5.54 -1.80 -0.74
C HIS A 64 4.59 -0.71 -0.24
N ASN A 65 5.05 0.54 -0.28
CA ASN A 65 4.32 1.71 0.21
C ASN A 65 3.67 1.49 1.59
N CYS A 66 4.40 0.89 2.54
CA CYS A 66 3.90 0.63 3.90
C CYS A 66 2.66 -0.27 3.94
N LYS A 67 2.51 -1.14 2.95
CA LYS A 67 1.58 -2.28 2.92
C LYS A 67 2.39 -3.55 2.63
N VAL A 68 1.90 -4.71 3.03
CA VAL A 68 2.49 -6.01 2.69
C VAL A 68 1.57 -6.76 1.74
N TYR A 69 2.18 -7.28 0.68
CA TYR A 69 1.53 -8.05 -0.36
C TYR A 69 2.10 -9.47 -0.40
N ARG A 70 1.26 -10.45 -0.67
CA ARG A 70 1.68 -11.75 -1.18
C ARG A 70 1.93 -11.62 -2.67
N VAL A 71 3.07 -12.12 -3.12
CA VAL A 71 3.48 -12.13 -4.52
C VAL A 71 3.25 -13.53 -5.07
N ASP A 72 2.36 -13.64 -6.06
CA ASP A 72 2.04 -14.89 -6.75
C ASP A 72 2.46 -14.81 -8.23
N ASP A 73 2.88 -15.93 -8.81
CA ASP A 73 3.19 -16.02 -10.25
C ASP A 73 1.91 -15.79 -11.07
N ALA A 74 1.97 -14.82 -11.99
CA ALA A 74 0.87 -14.48 -12.90
C ALA A 74 1.09 -15.02 -14.33
N GLY A 75 2.15 -15.81 -14.54
CA GLY A 75 2.54 -16.36 -15.82
C GLY A 75 3.35 -15.38 -16.68
N GLY A 76 4.06 -15.91 -17.67
CA GLY A 76 4.87 -15.11 -18.60
C GLY A 76 6.02 -14.35 -17.93
N GLY A 77 6.47 -14.79 -16.75
CA GLY A 77 7.48 -14.11 -15.93
C GLY A 77 6.95 -12.90 -15.16
N ASN A 78 5.63 -12.68 -15.15
CA ASN A 78 4.99 -11.63 -14.36
C ASN A 78 4.52 -12.15 -13.01
N VAL A 79 4.32 -11.21 -12.08
CA VAL A 79 3.73 -11.48 -10.78
C VAL A 79 2.44 -10.69 -10.59
N SER A 80 1.62 -11.17 -9.67
CA SER A 80 0.44 -10.48 -9.16
C SER A 80 0.58 -10.28 -7.66
N TRP A 81 0.00 -9.20 -7.15
CA TRP A 81 0.02 -8.86 -5.73
C TRP A 81 -1.35 -9.05 -5.11
N SER A 82 -1.40 -9.74 -3.98
CA SER A 82 -2.56 -9.80 -3.10
C SER A 82 -2.26 -9.07 -1.79
N LEU A 83 -3.01 -8.03 -1.46
CA LEU A 83 -2.83 -7.29 -0.20
C LEU A 83 -3.11 -8.22 1.00
N VAL A 84 -2.15 -8.33 1.93
CA VAL A 84 -2.28 -9.15 3.15
C VAL A 84 -2.14 -8.35 4.43
N LEU A 85 -1.52 -7.16 4.39
CA LEU A 85 -1.46 -6.23 5.51
C LEU A 85 -1.45 -4.79 5.01
N GLU A 86 -2.42 -3.99 5.45
CA GLU A 86 -2.50 -2.56 5.15
C GLU A 86 -2.02 -1.67 6.32
N GLY A 87 -1.96 -2.24 7.53
CA GLY A 87 -1.75 -1.51 8.77
C GLY A 87 -3.04 -0.90 9.32
N ASP A 88 -2.93 -0.15 10.42
CA ASP A 88 -4.09 0.44 11.10
C ASP A 88 -4.81 1.51 10.24
N LEU A 89 -6.13 1.59 10.35
CA LEU A 89 -6.87 2.67 9.73
C LEU A 89 -6.54 3.99 10.42
N TYR A 90 -6.17 5.02 9.65
CA TYR A 90 -5.90 6.36 10.16
C TYR A 90 -6.75 7.37 9.38
N PRO A 91 -7.47 8.29 10.07
CA PRO A 91 -8.48 9.14 9.42
C PRO A 91 -7.91 10.26 8.55
N LEU A 92 -6.61 10.57 8.68
CA LEU A 92 -5.94 11.60 7.89
C LEU A 92 -4.98 10.97 6.87
N PRO A 93 -4.63 11.68 5.79
CA PRO A 93 -3.61 11.22 4.84
C PRO A 93 -2.26 10.93 5.53
N THR A 94 -1.61 9.85 5.09
CA THR A 94 -0.29 9.43 5.58
C THR A 94 0.69 9.23 4.43
N SER A 95 1.98 9.33 4.73
CA SER A 95 3.06 8.91 3.84
C SER A 95 3.82 7.73 4.44
N CYS A 96 4.37 6.88 3.58
CA CYS A 96 5.29 5.84 4.03
C CYS A 96 6.67 6.45 4.30
N LEU A 97 7.15 6.35 5.55
CA LEU A 97 8.46 6.83 5.95
C LEU A 97 9.50 5.71 5.94
N SER A 98 9.12 4.51 6.40
CA SER A 98 10.01 3.35 6.47
C SER A 98 9.20 2.06 6.48
N GLN A 99 9.75 1.01 5.88
CA GLN A 99 9.14 -0.32 5.87
C GLN A 99 10.23 -1.40 5.89
N SER A 100 9.92 -2.59 6.41
CA SER A 100 10.79 -3.76 6.27
C SER A 100 10.05 -5.05 6.61
N LEU A 101 10.60 -6.17 6.15
CA LEU A 101 10.22 -7.53 6.52
C LEU A 101 11.45 -8.22 7.12
N THR A 102 11.30 -8.73 8.33
CA THR A 102 12.35 -9.45 9.04
C THR A 102 11.88 -10.87 9.32
N ALA A 103 12.66 -11.86 8.89
CA ALA A 103 12.42 -13.25 9.24
C ALA A 103 12.74 -13.49 10.72
N GLU A 104 11.83 -14.13 11.44
CA GLU A 104 11.99 -14.49 12.85
C GLU A 104 11.76 -15.99 13.06
N LYS A 105 12.00 -16.47 14.28
CA LYS A 105 11.78 -17.88 14.64
C LYS A 105 10.27 -18.21 14.53
N GLY A 106 9.91 -18.89 13.46
CA GLY A 106 8.54 -19.36 13.22
C GLY A 106 7.61 -18.33 12.57
N GLY A 107 8.13 -17.25 12.00
CA GLY A 107 7.30 -16.24 11.35
C GLY A 107 8.09 -15.12 10.67
N VAL A 108 7.35 -14.08 10.29
CA VAL A 108 7.88 -12.83 9.73
C VAL A 108 7.29 -11.67 10.51
N THR A 109 8.13 -10.69 10.83
CA THR A 109 7.71 -9.40 11.38
C THR A 109 7.82 -8.34 10.29
N ALA A 110 6.74 -7.60 10.08
CA ALA A 110 6.70 -6.42 9.24
C ALA A 110 6.82 -5.16 10.11
N PHE A 111 7.68 -4.24 9.68
CA PHE A 111 7.69 -2.86 10.17
C PHE A 111 7.01 -1.96 9.13
N ILE A 112 6.03 -1.16 9.55
CA ILE A 112 5.18 -0.29 8.74
C ILE A 112 5.18 1.10 9.38
N GLY A 113 6.20 1.89 9.05
CA GLY A 113 6.38 3.25 9.54
C GLY A 113 5.64 4.25 8.67
N ARG A 114 4.36 4.49 8.97
CA ARG A 114 3.57 5.57 8.35
C ARG A 114 3.63 6.83 9.19
N GLN A 115 3.65 7.98 8.54
CA GLN A 115 3.62 9.29 9.17
C GLN A 115 2.40 10.07 8.68
N ALA A 116 1.67 10.71 9.59
CA ALA A 116 0.63 11.65 9.21
C ALA A 116 1.26 12.85 8.48
N LEU A 117 0.68 13.27 7.36
CA LEU A 117 1.20 14.43 6.63
C LEU A 117 1.19 15.67 7.52
N GLY A 118 2.33 16.37 7.60
CA GLY A 118 2.51 17.57 8.43
C GLY A 118 2.83 17.31 9.90
N ALA A 119 2.78 16.06 10.38
CA ALA A 119 3.24 15.72 11.73
C ALA A 119 4.78 15.66 11.79
N GLY A 120 5.38 15.99 12.94
CA GLY A 120 6.80 15.73 13.21
C GLY A 120 7.00 14.38 13.89
N GLY A 121 7.78 13.48 13.27
CA GLY A 121 8.13 12.16 13.83
C GLY A 121 7.40 10.97 13.20
N CYS A 122 7.69 9.78 13.71
CA CYS A 122 7.05 8.51 13.35
C CYS A 122 6.61 7.79 14.63
N CYS A 123 5.58 6.93 14.63
CA CYS A 123 4.73 6.49 13.51
C CYS A 123 3.25 6.56 13.94
N VAL A 124 2.33 6.67 12.98
CA VAL A 124 0.90 6.56 13.28
C VAL A 124 0.46 5.10 13.35
N GLY A 125 -0.39 4.80 14.33
CA GLY A 125 -0.87 3.45 14.59
C GLY A 125 0.24 2.51 15.09
N THR A 126 0.00 1.23 14.87
CA THR A 126 0.89 0.13 15.26
C THR A 126 1.89 -0.13 14.14
N PRO A 127 3.18 0.14 14.33
CA PRO A 127 4.16 0.00 13.25
C PRO A 127 4.70 -1.42 13.11
N ARG A 128 4.44 -2.33 14.06
CA ARG A 128 4.98 -3.70 14.02
C ARG A 128 3.87 -4.71 14.00
N HIS A 129 3.93 -5.59 13.02
CA HIS A 129 2.99 -6.71 12.88
C HIS A 129 3.77 -7.99 12.65
N ARG A 130 3.29 -9.11 13.21
CA ARG A 130 3.86 -10.43 13.04
C ARG A 130 2.87 -11.38 12.37
N THR A 131 3.41 -12.34 11.62
CA THR A 131 2.64 -13.42 11.00
C THR A 131 3.40 -14.74 11.10
N SER A 132 2.67 -15.85 11.20
CA SER A 132 3.23 -17.22 11.12
C SER A 132 2.90 -17.94 9.82
N ASP A 133 1.98 -17.39 9.01
CA ASP A 133 1.47 -18.00 7.78
C ASP A 133 1.55 -17.06 6.57
N GLY A 134 1.90 -15.79 6.77
CA GLY A 134 2.03 -14.77 5.72
C GLY A 134 0.72 -14.14 5.26
N VAL A 135 -0.41 -14.51 5.86
CA VAL A 135 -1.74 -14.03 5.48
C VAL A 135 -2.45 -13.39 6.68
N ASN A 136 -2.35 -14.01 7.85
CA ASN A 136 -2.92 -13.50 9.08
C ASN A 136 -1.86 -12.73 9.86
N TRP A 137 -2.09 -11.43 10.05
CA TRP A 137 -1.16 -10.53 10.73
C TRP A 137 -1.73 -10.08 12.07
N LYS A 138 -0.86 -9.99 13.07
CA LYS A 138 -1.20 -9.53 14.43
C LYS A 138 -0.25 -8.41 14.83
N PRO A 139 -0.69 -7.41 15.61
CA PRO A 139 0.24 -6.53 16.31
C PRO A 139 1.32 -7.32 17.06
N ASN A 140 2.57 -6.87 16.99
CA ASN A 140 3.70 -7.48 17.72
C ASN A 140 3.90 -6.83 19.09
#